data_AF-A0ABC8QZE7-F1
#
_entry.id   AF-A0ABC8QZE7-F1
#
_cell.length_a   1.000
_cell.length_b   1.000
_cell.length_c   1.000
_cell.angle_alpha   90.00
_cell.angle_beta   90.00
_cell.angle_gamma   90.00
#
_symmetry.space_group_name_H-M   'P 1'
#
loop_
_entity.id
_entity.type
_entity.pdbx_description
1 polymer ?
#
loop_
_entity_poly.entity_id
_entity_poly.type
_entity_poly.pdbx_seq_one_letter_code
_entity_poly.pdbx_strand_id
1 'polypeptide(L)'
;MRRSREGKRRNINYSSPTRDQPDSQSLFESKPPSGSSRRSLSPPSTSLLDRELITEDLALFENLQISPQNPNPRSFPYSVKQQCWEKAEKIRGRDPNRWRRDALGNMVFRKLVGCPGCLCHDYDHIVPYSKGGKSTLENCQVLQGCESSLHL
;
A
#
# COMPACT_ATOMS: atom_id res chain seq x y z
N MET A 1 -67.22 0.71 6.31
CA MET A 1 -66.93 0.88 4.87
C MET A 1 -65.43 1.07 4.68
N ARG A 2 -64.81 0.23 3.83
CA ARG A 2 -63.37 0.22 3.51
C ARG A 2 -62.99 1.41 2.62
N ARG A 3 -61.74 1.87 2.71
CA ARG A 3 -60.86 2.13 1.54
C ARG A 3 -59.40 2.32 2.01
N SER A 4 -58.66 1.22 1.92
CA SER A 4 -57.20 1.20 1.83
C SER A 4 -56.78 1.83 0.49
N ARG A 5 -55.70 2.62 0.47
CA ARG A 5 -55.01 3.01 -0.75
C ARG A 5 -53.58 2.48 -0.69
N GLU A 6 -53.44 1.31 -1.31
CA GLU A 6 -52.21 0.71 -1.77
C GLU A 6 -51.78 1.37 -3.10
N GLY A 7 -50.47 1.58 -3.28
CA GLY A 7 -49.86 1.97 -4.55
C GLY A 7 -48.57 2.77 -4.31
N LYS A 8 -47.42 2.47 -4.91
CA LYS A 8 -47.06 1.52 -5.96
C LYS A 8 -45.53 1.35 -5.86
N ARG A 9 -45.07 0.16 -5.48
CA ARG A 9 -43.65 -0.22 -5.50
C ARG A 9 -43.12 -0.07 -6.92
N ARG A 10 -42.23 0.91 -7.15
CA ARG A 10 -41.49 1.01 -8.42
C ARG A 10 -40.35 -0.01 -8.37
N ASN A 11 -40.61 -1.17 -9.00
CA ASN A 11 -39.63 -2.21 -9.26
C ASN A 11 -38.69 -1.72 -10.38
N ILE A 12 -37.49 -1.27 -10.03
CA ILE A 12 -36.45 -0.94 -11.01
C ILE A 12 -35.61 -2.20 -11.21
N ASN A 13 -36.04 -3.03 -12.16
CA ASN A 13 -35.21 -4.09 -12.74
C ASN A 13 -34.10 -3.42 -13.55
N TYR A 14 -32.89 -3.33 -12.99
CA TYR A 14 -31.69 -3.06 -13.79
C TYR A 14 -30.99 -4.39 -14.06
N SER A 15 -31.31 -4.99 -15.20
CA SER A 15 -30.74 -6.23 -15.69
C SER A 15 -29.27 -6.04 -16.08
N SER A 16 -28.40 -6.94 -15.59
CA SER A 16 -26.99 -7.04 -16.00
C SER A 16 -26.89 -7.43 -17.48
N PRO A 17 -26.01 -6.82 -18.30
CA PRO A 17 -25.76 -7.31 -19.65
C PRO A 17 -24.89 -8.56 -19.62
N THR A 18 -25.44 -9.63 -20.18
CA THR A 18 -24.82 -10.92 -20.47
C THR A 18 -23.78 -10.83 -21.57
N ARG A 19 -22.80 -11.72 -21.45
CA ARG A 19 -21.67 -12.05 -22.32
C ARG A 19 -22.12 -12.47 -23.73
N ASP A 20 -21.60 -11.81 -24.77
CA ASP A 20 -21.67 -12.30 -26.16
C ASP A 20 -20.30 -12.81 -26.62
N GLN A 21 -20.32 -14.02 -27.16
CA GLN A 21 -19.22 -14.79 -27.73
C GLN A 21 -19.57 -15.05 -29.20
N PRO A 22 -18.67 -14.79 -30.18
CA PRO A 22 -18.80 -15.39 -31.50
C PRO A 22 -18.01 -16.71 -31.58
N ASP A 23 -18.74 -17.80 -31.79
CA ASP A 23 -18.22 -19.10 -32.25
C ASP A 23 -18.30 -19.16 -33.79
N SER A 24 -17.19 -19.52 -34.44
CA SER A 24 -17.21 -20.21 -35.73
C SER A 24 -15.97 -21.09 -35.89
N GLN A 25 -16.26 -22.39 -35.94
CA GLN A 25 -15.41 -23.58 -36.13
C GLN A 25 -14.64 -23.51 -37.47
N SER A 26 -13.48 -24.13 -37.70
CA SER A 26 -13.04 -25.54 -37.60
C SER A 26 -11.52 -25.56 -37.92
N LEU A 27 -10.66 -26.55 -37.69
CA LEU A 27 -10.73 -28.01 -37.75
C LEU A 27 -9.36 -28.56 -37.27
N PHE A 28 -9.32 -29.82 -36.79
CA PHE A 28 -8.16 -30.73 -36.62
C PHE A 28 -7.12 -30.36 -35.52
N GLU A 29 -6.50 -31.23 -34.71
CA GLU A 29 -6.49 -32.68 -34.48
C GLU A 29 -5.65 -32.90 -33.17
N SER A 30 -6.14 -33.75 -32.25
CA SER A 30 -5.44 -34.66 -31.30
C SER A 30 -4.08 -34.33 -30.61
N LYS A 31 -4.10 -34.34 -29.26
CA LYS A 31 -3.02 -34.52 -28.22
C LYS A 31 -2.02 -35.69 -28.50
N PRO A 32 -0.88 -35.91 -27.76
CA PRO A 32 -0.55 -35.58 -26.34
C PRO A 32 0.91 -35.08 -26.08
N PRO A 33 1.37 -34.89 -24.81
CA PRO A 33 2.47 -33.98 -24.45
C PRO A 33 3.82 -34.67 -24.17
N SER A 34 4.93 -33.97 -24.41
CA SER A 34 6.22 -34.25 -23.78
C SER A 34 7.18 -33.06 -23.90
N GLY A 35 8.02 -32.88 -22.88
CA GLY A 35 9.35 -32.31 -23.06
C GLY A 35 9.55 -30.83 -22.72
N SER A 36 10.04 -30.61 -21.50
CA SER A 36 10.80 -29.44 -21.03
C SER A 36 11.58 -28.65 -22.11
N SER A 37 11.46 -27.32 -22.07
CA SER A 37 12.56 -26.43 -22.46
C SER A 37 12.58 -25.21 -21.54
N ARG A 38 13.23 -25.40 -20.40
CA ARG A 38 13.76 -24.31 -19.56
C ARG A 38 14.91 -23.69 -20.37
N ARG A 39 14.75 -22.44 -20.80
CA ARG A 39 15.85 -21.69 -21.40
C ARG A 39 16.87 -21.42 -20.30
N SER A 40 17.97 -22.18 -20.29
CA SER A 40 19.10 -21.93 -19.41
C SER A 40 19.85 -20.72 -19.96
N LEU A 41 19.80 -19.60 -19.25
CA LEU A 41 20.73 -18.50 -19.44
C LEU A 41 22.01 -18.88 -18.68
N SER A 42 23.06 -19.25 -19.42
CA SER A 42 24.40 -19.44 -18.90
C SER A 42 24.97 -18.11 -18.40
N PRO A 43 25.55 -18.03 -17.19
CA PRO A 43 26.34 -16.87 -16.80
C PRO A 43 27.63 -16.80 -17.62
N PRO A 44 28.14 -15.62 -17.95
CA PRO A 44 29.44 -15.48 -18.59
C PRO A 44 30.55 -15.93 -17.62
N SER A 45 31.40 -16.85 -18.09
CA SER A 45 32.62 -17.26 -17.39
C SER A 45 33.59 -16.08 -17.32
N THR A 46 33.67 -15.42 -16.16
CA THR A 46 34.70 -14.41 -15.89
C THR A 46 35.94 -15.10 -15.34
N SER A 47 37.04 -15.02 -16.08
CA SER A 47 38.37 -15.49 -15.68
C SER A 47 38.85 -14.81 -14.41
N LEU A 48 39.28 -15.59 -13.42
CA LEU A 48 40.01 -15.14 -12.24
C LEU A 48 41.33 -14.51 -12.68
N LEU A 49 41.37 -13.18 -12.76
CA LEU A 49 42.61 -12.45 -12.54
C LEU A 49 42.69 -12.19 -11.04
N ASP A 50 43.68 -12.84 -10.43
CA ASP A 50 44.12 -12.68 -9.06
C ASP A 50 44.49 -11.20 -8.86
N ARG A 51 43.52 -10.42 -8.41
CA ARG A 51 43.69 -9.03 -8.05
C ARG A 51 43.37 -8.97 -6.57
N GLU A 52 44.43 -8.97 -5.74
CA GLU A 52 44.37 -8.71 -4.31
C GLU A 52 43.42 -7.53 -4.04
N LEU A 53 42.21 -7.85 -3.60
CA LEU A 53 41.22 -6.88 -3.16
C LEU A 53 41.45 -6.63 -1.68
N ILE A 54 42.29 -5.61 -1.47
CA ILE A 54 42.47 -4.76 -0.30
C ILE A 54 41.37 -4.95 0.76
N THR A 55 41.75 -5.57 1.86
CA THR A 55 40.98 -5.80 3.10
C THR A 55 40.52 -4.52 3.81
N GLU A 56 40.99 -3.34 3.37
CA GLU A 56 40.70 -2.05 4.01
C GLU A 56 39.32 -1.47 3.68
N ASP A 57 38.66 -1.92 2.60
CA ASP A 57 37.31 -1.45 2.25
C ASP A 57 36.23 -2.06 3.16
N LEU A 58 36.45 -3.28 3.67
CA LEU A 58 35.54 -3.94 4.62
C LEU A 58 35.54 -3.28 6.00
N ALA A 59 36.67 -2.71 6.43
CA ALA A 59 36.77 -1.99 7.70
C ALA A 59 36.04 -0.63 7.66
N LEU A 60 35.91 -0.01 6.48
CA LEU A 60 35.14 1.22 6.29
C LEU A 60 33.62 0.98 6.37
N PHE A 61 33.15 -0.22 5.98
CA PHE A 61 31.74 -0.61 6.18
C PHE A 61 31.41 -0.95 7.63
N GLU A 62 32.37 -1.43 8.43
CA GLU A 62 32.18 -1.71 9.86
C GLU A 62 32.00 -0.42 10.68
N ASN A 63 32.58 0.69 10.23
CA ASN A 63 32.45 2.01 10.87
C ASN A 63 31.13 2.74 10.54
N LEU A 64 30.25 2.16 9.72
CA LEU A 64 28.86 2.60 9.56
C LEU A 64 27.93 2.01 10.63
N GLN A 65 28.48 1.61 11.79
CA GLN A 65 27.70 1.31 12.99
C GLN A 65 26.79 2.51 13.31
N ILE A 66 25.51 2.36 12.95
CA ILE A 66 24.42 3.25 13.32
C ILE A 66 24.39 3.23 14.84
N SER A 67 25.01 4.25 15.45
CA SER A 67 25.04 4.43 16.88
C SER A 67 23.60 4.36 17.41
N PRO A 68 23.27 3.46 18.37
CA PRO A 68 21.90 3.31 18.87
C PRO A 68 21.49 4.46 19.81
N GLN A 69 21.95 5.69 19.54
CA GLN A 69 22.06 6.75 20.55
C GLN A 69 20.95 7.79 20.52
N ASN A 70 19.94 7.65 19.66
CA ASN A 70 18.76 8.53 19.73
C ASN A 70 17.56 7.75 20.25
N PRO A 71 17.27 7.81 21.58
CA PRO A 71 16.07 7.17 22.14
C PRO A 71 14.76 7.76 21.59
N ASN A 72 14.84 8.88 20.85
CA ASN A 72 13.71 9.53 20.20
C ASN A 72 14.03 9.85 18.73
N PRO A 73 13.98 8.86 17.81
CA PRO A 73 14.15 9.14 16.39
C PRO A 73 13.03 10.06 15.88
N ARG A 74 13.33 10.91 14.90
CA ARG A 74 12.31 11.77 14.28
C ARG A 74 11.24 10.95 13.54
N SER A 75 11.58 9.77 13.02
CA SER A 75 10.60 8.89 12.37
C SER A 75 9.89 8.01 13.39
N PHE A 76 8.61 7.73 13.15
CA PHE A 76 7.88 6.74 13.95
C PHE A 76 8.40 5.32 13.70
N PRO A 77 8.66 4.53 14.76
CA PRO A 77 8.99 3.12 14.59
C PRO A 77 7.78 2.36 14.01
N TYR A 78 8.03 1.22 13.37
CA TYR A 78 7.01 0.47 12.65
C TYR A 78 5.83 0.04 13.55
N SER A 79 6.11 -0.41 14.77
CA SER A 79 5.08 -0.76 15.76
C SER A 79 4.15 0.42 16.07
N VAL A 80 4.70 1.63 16.22
CA VAL A 80 3.92 2.84 16.44
C VAL A 80 3.08 3.18 15.22
N LYS A 81 3.62 3.06 14.00
CA LYS A 81 2.84 3.27 12.77
C LYS A 81 1.64 2.32 12.67
N GLN A 82 1.83 1.03 13.01
CA GLN A 82 0.74 0.06 13.03
C GLN A 82 -0.35 0.45 14.04
N GLN A 83 0.04 0.74 15.29
CA GLN A 83 -0.90 1.16 16.33
C GLN A 83 -1.59 2.49 16.00
N CYS A 84 -0.88 3.41 15.35
CA CYS A 84 -1.41 4.69 14.87
C CYS A 84 -2.49 4.50 13.80
N TRP A 85 -2.28 3.56 12.87
CA TRP A 85 -3.31 3.14 11.92
C TRP A 85 -4.53 2.49 12.61
N GLU A 86 -4.29 1.67 13.63
CA GLU A 86 -5.37 1.04 14.39
C GLU A 86 -6.20 2.04 15.19
N LYS A 87 -5.54 3.09 15.73
CA LYS A 87 -6.13 4.23 16.45
C LYS A 87 -7.00 5.11 15.55
N ALA A 88 -6.67 5.24 14.27
CA ALA A 88 -7.41 6.06 13.32
C ALA A 88 -8.88 5.62 13.17
N GLU A 89 -9.78 6.53 12.82
CA GLU A 89 -11.21 6.25 12.82
C GLU A 89 -11.59 5.23 11.71
N LYS A 90 -12.42 4.24 12.08
CA LYS A 90 -12.93 3.23 11.14
C LYS A 90 -14.11 3.77 10.34
N ILE A 91 -14.12 3.50 9.04
CA ILE A 91 -15.23 3.92 8.16
C ILE A 91 -16.34 2.87 8.16
N ARG A 92 -17.55 3.25 8.59
CA ARG A 92 -18.73 2.38 8.50
C ARG A 92 -19.00 1.98 7.05
N GLY A 93 -19.28 0.69 6.80
CA GLY A 93 -19.58 0.17 5.46
C GLY A 93 -18.35 -0.01 4.56
N ARG A 94 -17.13 0.12 5.07
CA ARG A 94 -15.88 -0.23 4.36
C ARG A 94 -15.03 -1.18 5.21
N ASP A 95 -14.11 -1.88 4.57
CA ASP A 95 -13.18 -2.77 5.26
C ASP A 95 -12.24 -1.98 6.20
N PRO A 96 -12.30 -2.18 7.53
CA PRO A 96 -11.50 -1.43 8.51
C PRO A 96 -10.01 -1.78 8.48
N ASN A 97 -9.62 -2.92 7.88
CA ASN A 97 -8.22 -3.29 7.69
C ASN A 97 -7.59 -2.50 6.54
N ARG A 98 -8.43 -1.97 5.65
CA ARG A 98 -8.04 -1.32 4.41
C ARG A 98 -8.23 0.20 4.48
N TRP A 99 -9.34 0.65 5.04
CA TRP A 99 -9.81 2.04 5.00
C TRP A 99 -9.87 2.66 6.39
N ARG A 100 -9.43 3.91 6.50
CA ARG A 100 -9.53 4.75 7.71
C ARG A 100 -9.91 6.17 7.35
N ARG A 101 -10.46 6.89 8.33
CA ARG A 101 -10.56 8.35 8.31
C ARG A 101 -9.33 8.94 9.00
N ASP A 102 -8.72 9.92 8.36
CA ASP A 102 -7.61 10.69 8.91
C ASP A 102 -8.09 11.69 9.98
N ALA A 103 -7.18 12.44 10.60
CA ALA A 103 -7.53 13.42 11.63
C ALA A 103 -8.43 14.58 11.14
N LEU A 104 -8.49 14.83 9.83
CA LEU A 104 -9.32 15.85 9.19
C LEU A 104 -10.65 15.28 8.64
N GLY A 105 -10.86 13.97 8.79
CA GLY A 105 -12.05 13.26 8.31
C GLY A 105 -11.99 12.78 6.86
N ASN A 106 -10.85 12.94 6.18
CA ASN A 106 -10.61 12.44 4.82
C ASN A 106 -10.43 10.91 4.82
N MET A 107 -10.81 10.26 3.72
CA MET A 107 -10.64 8.82 3.59
C MET A 107 -9.24 8.48 3.06
N VAL A 108 -8.57 7.54 3.72
CA VAL A 108 -7.22 7.08 3.33
C VAL A 108 -7.15 5.57 3.20
N PHE A 109 -6.21 5.10 2.37
CA PHE A 109 -6.01 3.69 2.07
C PHE A 109 -4.66 3.18 2.59
N ARG A 110 -4.68 2.09 3.37
CA ARG A 110 -3.51 1.54 4.09
C ARG A 110 -2.27 1.30 3.23
N LYS A 111 -2.46 0.92 1.96
CA LYS A 111 -1.35 0.56 1.06
C LYS A 111 -0.68 1.78 0.43
N LEU A 112 -1.31 2.95 0.47
CA LEU A 112 -0.83 4.19 -0.16
C LEU A 112 -0.19 5.09 0.89
N VAL A 113 1.07 4.82 1.23
CA VAL A 113 1.85 5.59 2.21
C VAL A 113 2.89 6.43 1.48
N GLY A 114 3.11 7.70 1.85
CA GLY A 114 4.21 8.52 1.32
C GLY A 114 4.07 8.93 -0.15
N CYS A 115 2.83 9.03 -0.63
CA CYS A 115 2.53 9.52 -1.97
C CYS A 115 1.67 10.80 -1.92
N PRO A 116 1.84 11.71 -2.89
CA PRO A 116 0.89 12.79 -3.08
C PRO A 116 -0.40 12.22 -3.67
N GLY A 117 -1.52 12.37 -2.96
CA GLY A 117 -2.82 11.96 -3.50
C GLY A 117 -3.95 11.89 -2.47
N CYS A 118 -5.18 11.95 -2.97
CA CYS A 118 -6.37 12.05 -2.12
C CYS A 118 -6.68 10.79 -1.29
N LEU A 119 -6.06 9.66 -1.58
CA LEU A 119 -6.20 8.43 -0.79
C LEU A 119 -4.90 8.02 -0.09
N CYS A 120 -3.81 8.75 -0.38
CA CYS A 120 -2.52 8.54 0.24
C CYS A 120 -2.51 9.12 1.64
N HIS A 121 -1.66 8.58 2.50
CA HIS A 121 -1.48 9.08 3.85
C HIS A 121 -0.01 9.07 4.26
N ASP A 122 0.29 9.89 5.24
CA ASP A 122 1.54 9.89 5.98
C ASP A 122 1.27 9.73 7.48
N TYR A 123 2.33 9.35 8.20
CA TYR A 123 2.35 9.30 9.65
C TYR A 123 2.99 10.58 10.15
N ASP A 124 2.16 11.48 10.66
CA ASP A 124 2.55 12.82 11.05
C ASP A 124 2.55 13.00 12.57
N HIS A 125 3.34 13.95 13.04
CA HIS A 125 3.36 14.31 14.46
C HIS A 125 2.29 15.36 14.75
N ILE A 126 1.41 15.08 15.72
CA ILE A 126 0.42 16.06 16.20
C ILE A 126 1.13 17.33 16.72
N VAL A 127 2.17 17.12 17.53
CA VAL A 127 3.13 18.15 17.95
C VAL A 127 4.42 17.95 17.15
N PRO A 128 4.84 18.92 16.33
CA PRO A 128 6.05 18.79 15.51
C PRO A 128 7.29 18.43 16.32
N TYR A 129 8.19 17.64 15.73
CA TYR A 129 9.45 17.25 16.37
C TYR A 129 10.29 18.46 16.83
N SER A 130 10.31 19.55 16.05
CA SER A 130 11.02 20.80 16.39
C SER A 130 10.48 21.49 17.65
N LYS A 131 9.25 21.19 18.06
CA LYS A 131 8.63 21.70 19.30
C LYS A 131 8.73 20.70 20.46
N GLY A 132 9.59 19.69 20.36
CA GLY A 132 9.76 18.64 21.37
C GLY A 132 8.78 17.47 21.24
N GLY A 133 8.07 17.37 20.11
CA GLY A 133 7.21 16.23 19.82
C GLY A 133 7.99 14.94 19.68
N LYS A 134 7.72 13.96 20.54
CA LYS A 134 8.34 12.62 20.47
C LYS A 134 7.62 11.74 19.47
N SER A 135 8.32 10.78 18.89
CA SER A 135 7.75 9.80 17.94
C SER A 135 7.02 8.66 18.66
N THR A 136 6.04 9.02 19.49
CA THR A 136 5.24 8.11 20.31
C THR A 136 3.85 7.90 19.71
N LEU A 137 3.15 6.84 20.13
CA LEU A 137 1.80 6.55 19.66
C LEU A 137 0.82 7.71 19.87
N GLU A 138 0.90 8.37 21.03
CA GLU A 138 0.02 9.49 21.36
C GLU A 138 0.22 10.67 20.43
N ASN A 139 1.47 10.91 20.01
CA ASN A 139 1.81 11.99 19.11
C ASN A 139 1.71 11.61 17.62
N CYS A 140 1.35 10.37 17.29
CA CYS A 140 1.17 9.94 15.91
C CYS A 140 -0.27 10.16 15.45
N GLN A 141 -0.42 10.74 14.26
CA GLN A 141 -1.68 10.80 13.52
C GLN A 141 -1.49 10.32 12.08
N VAL A 142 -2.54 9.71 11.54
CA VAL A 142 -2.64 9.46 10.10
C VAL A 142 -3.21 10.73 9.48
N LEU A 143 -2.51 11.27 8.48
CA LEU A 143 -2.92 12.47 7.77
C LEU A 143 -2.83 12.23 6.27
N GLN A 144 -3.81 12.69 5.50
CA GLN A 144 -3.80 12.57 4.05
C GLN A 144 -2.57 13.28 3.45
N GLY A 145 -1.86 12.60 2.55
CA GLY A 145 -0.70 13.15 1.83
C GLY A 145 -1.09 14.04 0.65
N CYS A 146 -2.35 14.50 0.59
CA CYS A 146 -2.75 15.44 -0.45
C CYS A 146 -2.08 16.76 -0.11
N GLU A 147 -1.09 17.16 -0.90
CA GLU A 147 -0.72 18.56 -0.96
C GLU A 147 -2.01 19.34 -1.20
N SER A 148 -2.35 20.25 -0.30
CA SER A 148 -3.34 21.29 -0.55
C SER A 148 -2.77 22.25 -1.60
N SER A 149 -2.45 21.75 -2.78
CA SER A 149 -2.23 22.56 -3.95
C SER A 149 -3.61 22.99 -4.43
N LEU A 150 -3.81 24.31 -4.49
CA LEU A 150 -4.97 25.02 -5.04
C LEU A 150 -6.07 25.41 -4.03
N HIS A 151 -5.77 26.36 -3.15
CA HIS A 151 -6.59 27.58 -3.09
C HIS A 151 -5.71 28.74 -3.59
N LEU A 152 -5.65 28.89 -4.92
CA LEU A 152 -5.25 30.12 -5.60
C LEU A 152 -6.44 30.55 -6.46
#